data_AF-A0A9Q5HV74-F1
#
_entry.id   AF-A0A9Q5HV74-F1
#
_cell.length_a   1.000
_cell.length_b   1.000
_cell.length_c   1.000
_cell.angle_alpha   90.00
_cell.angle_beta   90.00
_cell.angle_gamma   90.00
#
_symmetry.space_group_name_H-M   'P 1'
#
loop_
_entity.id
_entity.type
_entity.pdbx_description
1 polymer ?
#
loop_
_entity_poly.entity_id
_entity_poly.type
_entity_poly.pdbx_seq_one_letter_code
_entity_poly.pdbx_strand_id
1 'polypeptide(L)'
;MFTGPTELDLLLARLDDPDFTYSGRSYDDLLLLEEIMGPAIGTPNQQQVVLEDIPLGRVEVLRRRVTKDGRTKLKLALLGVVVDKCGICLVQFKGDAFACLLPCRHA
;
A
#
# COMPACT_ATOMS: atom_id res chain seq x y z
N MET A 1 16.74 9.76 -39.30
CA MET A 1 15.91 10.18 -38.16
C MET A 1 14.71 9.27 -38.13
N PHE A 2 14.57 8.43 -37.11
CA PHE A 2 13.38 7.59 -36.94
C PHE A 2 12.25 8.50 -36.42
N THR A 3 11.36 8.91 -37.32
CA THR A 3 10.19 9.76 -37.02
C THR A 3 8.90 8.96 -37.20
N GLY A 4 8.91 7.71 -36.75
CA GLY A 4 7.74 6.83 -36.72
C GLY A 4 7.25 6.65 -35.28
N PRO A 5 5.99 6.24 -35.08
CA PRO A 5 5.48 5.90 -33.75
C PRO A 5 6.34 4.78 -33.16
N THR A 6 6.69 4.93 -31.89
CA THR A 6 7.40 3.92 -31.11
C THR A 6 6.44 2.85 -30.62
N GLU A 7 6.97 1.70 -30.18
CA GLU A 7 6.16 0.65 -29.57
C GLU A 7 5.42 1.14 -28.32
N LEU A 8 6.02 2.08 -27.57
CA LEU A 8 5.36 2.75 -26.45
C LEU A 8 4.17 3.59 -26.91
N ASP A 9 4.30 4.34 -28.00
CA ASP A 9 3.21 5.17 -28.53
C ASP A 9 2.00 4.32 -28.98
N LEU A 10 2.27 3.18 -29.62
CA LEU A 10 1.22 2.23 -30.03
C LEU A 10 0.53 1.59 -28.82
N LEU A 11 1.30 1.28 -27.77
CA LEU A 11 0.75 0.68 -26.57
C LEU A 11 -0.08 1.68 -25.75
N LEU A 12 0.34 2.95 -25.66
CA LEU A 12 -0.43 4.00 -25.00
C LEU A 12 -1.75 4.27 -25.72
N ALA A 13 -1.74 4.29 -27.05
CA ALA A 13 -2.95 4.46 -27.85
C ALA A 13 -4.01 3.37 -27.58
N ARG A 14 -3.59 2.14 -27.27
CA ARG A 14 -4.50 1.03 -26.90
C ARG A 14 -5.04 1.13 -25.47
N LEU A 15 -4.27 1.73 -24.55
CA LEU A 15 -4.69 1.92 -23.16
C LEU A 15 -5.65 3.10 -22.99
N ASP A 16 -5.61 4.08 -23.89
CA ASP A 16 -6.53 5.23 -23.91
C ASP A 16 -7.98 4.85 -24.26
N ASP A 17 -8.22 3.63 -24.76
CA ASP A 17 -9.56 3.15 -25.07
C ASP A 17 -10.39 2.94 -23.77
N PRO A 18 -11.50 3.66 -23.58
CA PRO A 18 -12.24 3.67 -22.31
C PRO A 18 -12.93 2.33 -21.98
N ASP A 19 -13.25 1.53 -23.00
CA ASP A 19 -13.84 0.19 -22.84
C ASP A 19 -12.79 -0.88 -22.46
N PHE A 20 -11.51 -0.54 -22.55
CA PHE A 20 -10.39 -1.48 -22.39
C PHE A 20 -10.07 -1.79 -20.92
N THR A 21 -10.31 -0.82 -20.02
CA THR A 21 -9.98 -0.93 -18.59
C THR A 21 -11.06 -1.61 -17.74
N TYR A 22 -12.27 -1.84 -18.28
CA TYR A 22 -13.44 -2.27 -17.50
C TYR A 22 -13.48 -3.78 -17.13
N SER A 23 -12.54 -4.61 -17.59
CA SER A 23 -12.64 -6.08 -17.39
C SER A 23 -11.34 -6.83 -17.08
N GLY A 24 -10.26 -6.13 -16.74
CA GLY A 24 -8.96 -6.77 -16.45
C GLY A 24 -8.26 -7.38 -17.66
N ARG A 25 -8.83 -7.20 -18.87
CA ARG A 25 -8.21 -7.57 -20.16
C ARG A 25 -6.95 -6.76 -20.46
N SER A 26 -6.75 -5.64 -19.77
CA SER A 26 -5.59 -4.79 -19.88
C SER A 26 -4.41 -5.24 -19.01
N TYR A 27 -4.53 -6.35 -18.26
CA TYR A 27 -3.49 -6.76 -17.31
C TYR A 27 -2.16 -7.09 -18.01
N ASP A 28 -2.21 -7.82 -19.13
CA ASP A 28 -0.99 -8.14 -19.90
C ASP A 28 -0.31 -6.89 -20.45
N ASP A 29 -1.07 -5.84 -20.76
CA ASP A 29 -0.54 -4.58 -21.29
C ASP A 29 0.08 -3.72 -20.20
N LEU A 30 -0.44 -3.81 -18.98
CA LEU A 30 0.16 -3.18 -17.82
C LEU A 30 1.49 -3.85 -17.44
N LEU A 31 1.60 -5.17 -17.63
CA LEU A 31 2.88 -5.88 -17.48
C LEU A 31 3.88 -5.49 -18.57
N LEU A 32 3.42 -5.34 -19.81
CA LEU A 32 4.27 -4.92 -20.91
C LEU A 32 4.74 -3.46 -20.74
N LEU A 33 3.89 -2.60 -20.17
CA LEU A 33 4.30 -1.26 -19.71
C LEU A 33 5.40 -1.33 -18.66
N GLU A 34 5.27 -2.20 -17.66
CA GLU A 34 6.28 -2.38 -16.61
C GLU A 34 7.62 -2.83 -17.23
N GLU A 35 7.60 -3.72 -18.22
CA GLU A 35 8.79 -4.18 -18.92
C GLU A 35 9.46 -3.05 -19.73
N ILE A 36 8.67 -2.24 -20.47
CA ILE A 36 9.19 -1.12 -21.27
C ILE A 36 9.71 0.02 -20.38
N MET A 37 8.96 0.40 -19.34
CA MET A 37 9.29 1.50 -18.43
C MET A 37 10.42 1.14 -17.47
N GLY A 38 10.54 -0.13 -17.12
CA GLY A 38 11.43 -0.61 -16.07
C GLY A 38 10.98 -0.19 -14.66
N PRO A 39 11.78 -0.53 -13.62
CA PRO A 39 11.47 -0.16 -12.25
C PRO A 39 11.44 1.36 -12.10
N ALA A 40 10.47 1.85 -11.31
CA ALA A 40 10.38 3.27 -11.00
C ALA A 40 11.68 3.77 -10.35
N ILE A 41 12.38 4.65 -11.04
CA ILE A 41 13.54 5.35 -10.48
C ILE A 41 12.98 6.40 -9.54
N GLY A 42 13.26 6.27 -8.24
CA GLY A 42 12.86 7.28 -7.25
C GLY A 42 13.34 8.65 -7.69
N THR A 43 12.43 9.54 -8.06
CA THR A 43 12.79 10.91 -8.40
C THR A 43 13.28 11.59 -7.12
N PRO A 44 14.42 12.31 -7.15
CA PRO A 44 14.96 13.00 -5.97
C PRO A 44 14.02 14.11 -5.45
N ASN A 45 12.94 14.39 -6.19
CA ASN A 45 11.90 15.37 -5.86
C ASN A 45 10.51 14.73 -5.70
N GLN A 46 10.43 13.40 -5.46
CA GLN A 46 9.29 12.88 -4.70
C GLN A 46 9.28 13.68 -3.43
N GLN A 47 8.20 14.44 -3.20
CA GLN A 47 7.96 15.14 -1.94
C GLN A 47 8.36 14.17 -0.85
N GLN A 48 9.49 14.47 -0.19
CA GLN A 48 9.84 13.80 1.04
C GLN A 48 8.67 14.15 1.94
N VAL A 49 7.68 13.25 2.02
CA VAL A 49 6.71 13.28 3.09
C VAL A 49 7.61 13.29 4.30
N VAL A 50 7.64 14.43 4.99
CA VAL A 50 8.53 14.66 6.13
C VAL A 50 8.16 13.60 7.15
N LEU A 51 8.84 12.45 7.08
CA LEU A 51 8.63 11.29 7.93
C LEU A 51 9.03 11.62 9.38
N GLU A 52 9.72 12.75 9.56
CA GLU A 52 10.24 13.24 10.85
C GLU A 52 9.11 13.47 11.86
N ASP A 53 7.90 13.84 11.41
CA ASP A 53 6.76 14.14 12.28
C ASP A 53 5.70 13.02 12.33
N ILE A 54 5.99 11.83 11.79
CA ILE A 54 5.00 10.73 11.87
C ILE A 54 4.96 10.23 13.31
N PRO A 55 3.78 10.26 13.96
CA PRO A 55 3.68 9.88 15.36
C PRO A 55 3.92 8.37 15.50
N LEU A 56 5.07 8.05 16.08
CA LEU A 56 5.52 6.72 16.45
C LEU A 56 5.05 6.41 17.87
N GLY A 57 4.42 5.24 18.04
CA GLY A 57 3.91 4.79 19.33
C GLY A 57 4.09 3.30 19.54
N ARG A 58 3.83 2.86 20.78
CA ARG A 58 3.71 1.44 21.10
C ARG A 58 2.26 1.00 21.01
N VAL A 59 2.05 -0.22 20.52
CA VAL A 59 0.72 -0.83 20.50
C VAL A 59 0.35 -1.29 21.90
N GLU A 60 -0.72 -0.73 22.43
CA GLU A 60 -1.28 -1.06 23.73
C GLU A 60 -2.37 -2.13 23.63
N VAL A 61 -2.43 -3.01 24.63
CA VAL A 61 -3.48 -4.03 24.72
C VAL A 61 -4.61 -3.53 25.62
N LEU A 62 -5.69 -3.02 25.01
CA LEU A 62 -6.85 -2.53 25.75
C LEU A 62 -7.66 -3.64 26.44
N ARG A 63 -7.81 -4.79 25.77
CA ARG A 63 -8.59 -5.91 26.31
C ARG A 63 -8.09 -7.23 25.79
N ARG A 64 -7.92 -8.20 26.70
CA ARG A 64 -7.66 -9.60 26.37
C ARG A 64 -8.80 -10.46 26.89
N ARG A 65 -9.39 -11.28 26.02
CA ARG A 65 -10.37 -12.30 26.41
C ARG A 65 -9.98 -13.66 25.84
N VAL A 66 -10.10 -14.69 26.66
CA VAL A 66 -9.98 -16.09 26.23
C VAL A 66 -11.39 -16.58 25.96
N THR A 67 -11.67 -17.08 24.76
CA THR A 67 -12.97 -17.69 24.44
C THR A 67 -13.06 -19.08 25.06
N LYS A 68 -14.28 -19.64 25.13
CA LYS A 68 -14.51 -21.01 25.62
C LYS A 68 -13.71 -22.05 24.82
N ASP A 69 -13.44 -21.75 23.54
CA ASP A 69 -12.64 -22.57 22.63
C ASP A 69 -11.12 -22.44 22.85
N GLY A 70 -10.69 -21.71 23.88
CA GLY A 70 -9.26 -21.48 24.21
C GLY A 70 -8.57 -20.43 23.33
N ARG A 71 -9.27 -19.81 22.37
CA ARG A 71 -8.68 -18.78 21.50
C ARG A 71 -8.61 -17.43 22.22
N THR A 72 -7.48 -16.73 22.07
CA THR A 72 -7.29 -15.39 22.63
C THR A 72 -7.77 -14.34 21.64
N LYS A 73 -8.73 -13.50 22.02
CA LYS A 73 -9.09 -12.28 21.27
C LYS A 73 -8.52 -11.06 21.99
N LEU A 74 -7.79 -10.24 21.25
CA LEU A 74 -7.15 -9.02 21.72
C LEU A 74 -7.86 -7.81 21.09
N LYS A 75 -8.03 -6.75 21.88
CA LYS A 75 -8.36 -5.41 21.40
C LYS A 75 -7.10 -4.57 21.58
N LEU A 76 -6.52 -4.13 20.48
CA LEU A 76 -5.26 -3.38 20.45
C LEU A 76 -5.56 -1.92 20.11
N ALA A 77 -4.71 -1.01 20.60
CA ALA A 77 -4.75 0.39 20.23
C ALA A 77 -3.35 0.96 20.02
N LEU A 78 -3.22 1.89 19.09
CA LEU A 78 -2.02 2.69 18.85
C LEU A 78 -2.41 4.16 18.99
N LEU A 79 -1.79 4.88 19.93
CA LEU A 79 -2.07 6.32 20.15
C LEU A 79 -3.58 6.62 20.30
N GLY A 80 -4.31 5.73 20.97
CA GLY A 80 -5.77 5.85 21.20
C GLY A 80 -6.67 5.35 20.06
N VAL A 81 -6.11 5.00 18.89
CA VAL A 81 -6.87 4.44 17.75
C VAL A 81 -6.86 2.91 17.82
N VAL A 82 -8.01 2.26 17.63
CA VAL A 82 -8.11 0.79 17.63
C VAL A 82 -7.48 0.24 16.34
N VAL A 83 -6.53 -0.67 16.49
CA VAL A 83 -5.79 -1.30 15.37
C VAL A 83 -5.90 -2.81 15.42
N ASP A 84 -5.71 -3.48 14.27
CA ASP A 84 -5.73 -4.95 14.17
C ASP A 84 -4.53 -5.46 13.36
N LYS A 85 -4.46 -5.12 12.06
CA LYS A 85 -3.41 -5.54 11.14
C LYS A 85 -2.74 -4.35 10.49
N CYS A 86 -1.46 -4.50 10.17
CA CYS A 86 -0.72 -3.52 9.38
C CYS A 86 -1.24 -3.50 7.93
N GLY A 87 -1.48 -2.31 7.39
CA GLY A 87 -1.96 -2.14 6.00
C GLY A 87 -0.97 -2.60 4.91
N ILE A 88 0.30 -2.76 5.26
CA ILE A 88 1.38 -3.12 4.32
C ILE A 88 1.63 -4.62 4.34
N CYS A 89 1.99 -5.18 5.51
CA CYS A 89 2.36 -6.59 5.63
C CYS A 89 1.20 -7.51 6.00
N LEU A 90 0.02 -6.96 6.33
CA LEU A 90 -1.19 -7.69 6.72
C LEU A 90 -1.03 -8.59 7.97
N VAL A 91 0.10 -8.44 8.67
CA VAL A 91 0.38 -9.13 9.94
C VAL A 91 -0.37 -8.42 11.07
N GLN A 92 -0.90 -9.22 11.99
CA GLN A 92 -1.58 -8.70 13.19
C GLN A 92 -0.57 -8.06 14.14
N PHE A 93 -0.92 -6.88 14.66
CA PHE A 93 -0.08 -6.18 15.62
C PHE A 93 0.11 -7.00 16.90
N LYS A 94 1.28 -6.85 17.53
CA LYS A 94 1.58 -7.43 18.84
C LYS A 94 1.59 -6.34 19.90
N GLY A 95 1.25 -6.69 21.13
CA GLY A 95 1.43 -5.77 22.26
C GLY A 95 2.89 -5.35 22.38
N ASP A 96 3.11 -4.08 22.73
CA ASP A 96 4.42 -3.42 22.86
C ASP A 96 5.25 -3.32 21.58
N ALA A 97 4.72 -3.73 20.43
CA ALA A 97 5.36 -3.49 19.14
C ALA A 97 5.30 -2.00 18.79
N PHE A 98 6.35 -1.51 18.13
CA PHE A 98 6.36 -0.15 17.57
C PHE A 98 5.57 -0.11 16.26
N ALA A 99 4.74 0.91 16.11
CA ALA A 99 4.03 1.20 14.88
C ALA A 99 3.82 2.71 14.72
N CYS A 100 3.57 3.14 13.48
CA CYS A 100 3.31 4.52 13.13
C CYS A 100 1.81 4.70 12.89
N LEU A 101 1.25 5.85 13.28
CA LEU A 101 -0.09 6.23 12.86
C LEU A 101 0.00 7.33 11.80
N LEU A 102 -0.51 7.08 10.60
CA LEU A 102 -0.57 8.12 9.57
C LEU A 102 -1.73 9.09 9.85
N PRO A 103 -1.70 10.32 9.28
CA PRO A 103 -2.80 11.29 9.41
C PRO A 103 -4.18 10.76 8.98
N CYS A 104 -4.20 9.77 8.07
CA CYS A 104 -5.40 9.07 7.62
C CYS A 104 -5.91 7.99 8.60
N ARG A 105 -5.32 7.90 9.80
CA ARG A 105 -5.63 6.93 10.88
C ARG A 105 -5.38 5.46 10.53
N HIS A 106 -4.62 5.20 9.48
CA HIS A 106 -4.09 3.86 9.20
C HIS A 106 -2.78 3.64 9.98
N ALA A 107 -2.54 2.38 10.33
CA ALA A 107 -1.36 1.88 11.02
C ALA A 107 -0.69 0.76 10.22
#